data_AF-A0A2H0PI30-F1
#
_entry.id   AF-A0A2H0PI30-F1
#
_cell.length_a   1.000
_cell.length_b   1.000
_cell.length_c   1.000
_cell.angle_alpha   90.00
_cell.angle_beta   90.00
_cell.angle_gamma   90.00
#
_symmetry.space_group_name_H-M   'P 1'
#
loop_
_entity.id
_entity.type
_entity.pdbx_description
1 polymer ?
#
loop_
_entity_poly.entity_id
_entity_poly.type
_entity_poly.pdbx_seq_one_letter_code
_entity_poly.pdbx_strand_id
1 'polypeptide(L)'
;MSTERGRQTKRQWLLMQALKNRNGANVDQLCNLLKVHRRTIYRDFEILADLGFKIQKDQDQSIVRYRLEVSQDVSVTPDVTLNLYSRNIKGEDHENS
;
A
#
# COMPACT_ATOMS: atom_id res chain seq x y z
N MET A 1 -3.59 -21.50 -9.00
CA MET A 1 -3.39 -21.13 -7.58
C MET A 1 -2.82 -19.70 -7.44
N SER A 2 -3.45 -18.67 -8.03
CA SER A 2 -2.97 -17.27 -8.03
C SER A 2 -3.89 -16.27 -7.30
N THR A 3 -5.03 -16.74 -6.78
CA THR A 3 -6.11 -15.88 -6.24
C THR A 3 -5.76 -15.24 -4.90
N GLU A 4 -5.05 -15.94 -4.02
CA GLU A 4 -4.77 -15.44 -2.66
C GLU A 4 -3.75 -14.29 -2.67
N ARG A 5 -2.68 -14.41 -3.47
CA ARG A 5 -1.69 -13.35 -3.66
C ARG A 5 -2.33 -12.11 -4.29
N GLY A 6 -3.13 -12.28 -5.35
CA GLY A 6 -3.85 -11.17 -5.97
C GLY A 6 -4.82 -10.48 -5.02
N ARG A 7 -5.51 -11.24 -4.18
CA ARG A 7 -6.40 -10.71 -3.13
C ARG A 7 -5.63 -9.93 -2.08
N GLN A 8 -4.47 -10.42 -1.65
CA GLN A 8 -3.60 -9.72 -0.70
C GLN A 8 -3.07 -8.41 -1.30
N THR A 9 -2.55 -8.43 -2.52
CA THR A 9 -2.05 -7.21 -3.20
C THR A 9 -3.16 -6.17 -3.37
N LYS A 10 -4.37 -6.59 -3.80
CA LYS A 10 -5.53 -5.70 -3.88
C LYS A 10 -5.89 -5.10 -2.52
N ARG A 11 -5.87 -5.90 -1.45
CA ARG A 11 -6.16 -5.44 -0.08
C ARG A 11 -5.13 -4.41 0.39
N GLN A 12 -3.85 -4.69 0.18
CA GLN A 12 -2.76 -3.78 0.55
C GLN A 12 -2.86 -2.45 -0.22
N TRP A 13 -3.16 -2.50 -1.51
CA TRP A 13 -3.40 -1.29 -2.29
C TRP A 13 -4.56 -0.45 -1.72
N LEU A 14 -5.70 -1.07 -1.44
CA LEU A 14 -6.86 -0.38 -0.86
C LEU A 14 -6.57 0.17 0.54
N LEU A 15 -5.78 -0.54 1.35
CA LEU A 15 -5.32 -0.08 2.65
C LEU A 15 -4.48 1.19 2.51
N MET A 16 -3.50 1.21 1.61
CA MET A 16 -2.66 2.38 1.35
C MET A 16 -3.50 3.58 0.90
N GLN A 17 -4.47 3.38 0.01
CA GLN A 17 -5.38 4.45 -0.44
C GLN A 17 -6.20 5.02 0.72
N ALA A 18 -6.73 4.16 1.60
CA ALA A 18 -7.49 4.60 2.77
C ALA A 18 -6.62 5.42 3.74
N LEU A 19 -5.37 5.01 3.96
CA LEU A 19 -4.42 5.69 4.84
C LEU A 19 -3.85 7.00 4.25
N LYS A 20 -3.83 7.16 2.92
CA LYS A 20 -3.37 8.37 2.24
C LYS A 20 -4.35 9.55 2.40
N ASN A 21 -5.60 9.29 2.78
CA ASN A 21 -6.57 10.35 3.04
C ASN A 21 -6.09 11.27 4.18
N ARG A 22 -6.26 12.59 4.04
CA ARG A 22 -5.81 13.62 5.01
C ARG A 22 -6.28 13.37 6.44
N ASN A 23 -7.48 12.81 6.60
CA ASN A 23 -8.07 12.55 7.91
C ASN A 23 -7.61 11.20 8.50
N GLY A 24 -6.89 10.38 7.74
CA GLY A 24 -6.56 9.01 8.10
C GLY A 24 -7.78 8.11 8.26
N ALA A 25 -7.55 6.94 8.84
CA ALA A 25 -8.61 6.00 9.17
C ALA A 25 -8.33 5.33 10.52
N ASN A 26 -9.38 5.07 11.30
CA ASN A 26 -9.25 4.18 12.46
C ASN A 26 -9.34 2.71 12.01
N VAL A 27 -8.89 1.79 12.87
CA VAL A 27 -8.81 0.36 12.53
C VAL A 27 -10.19 -0.25 12.24
N ASP A 28 -11.24 0.19 12.92
CA ASP A 28 -12.59 -0.34 12.70
C ASP A 28 -13.16 0.07 11.34
N GLN A 29 -12.91 1.31 10.90
CA GLN A 29 -13.21 1.77 9.54
C GLN A 29 -12.48 0.93 8.49
N LEU A 30 -11.20 0.63 8.71
CA LEU A 30 -10.42 -0.20 7.80
C LEU A 30 -10.92 -1.65 7.75
N CYS A 31 -11.29 -2.23 8.90
CA CYS A 31 -11.91 -3.56 8.97
C CYS A 31 -13.21 -3.61 8.16
N ASN A 32 -14.07 -2.60 8.33
CA ASN A 32 -15.35 -2.50 7.64
C ASN A 32 -15.20 -2.28 6.13
N LEU A 33 -14.22 -1.48 5.71
CA LEU A 33 -13.91 -1.20 4.31
C LEU A 33 -13.35 -2.44 3.61
N LEU A 34 -12.37 -3.11 4.23
CA LEU A 34 -11.62 -4.21 3.63
C LEU A 34 -12.23 -5.59 3.92
N LYS A 35 -13.27 -5.65 4.75
CA LYS A 35 -13.96 -6.88 5.18
C LYS A 35 -12.99 -7.89 5.80
N VAL A 36 -12.15 -7.41 6.72
CA VAL A 36 -11.16 -8.22 7.46
C VAL A 36 -11.15 -7.87 8.94
N HIS A 37 -10.53 -8.71 9.75
CA HIS A 37 -10.38 -8.47 11.19
C HIS A 37 -9.17 -7.57 11.50
N ARG A 38 -9.18 -6.96 12.70
CA ARG A 38 -8.12 -6.06 13.20
C ARG A 38 -6.71 -6.65 13.08
N ARG A 39 -6.54 -7.93 13.41
CA ARG A 39 -5.26 -8.64 13.28
C ARG A 39 -4.70 -8.61 11.85
N THR A 40 -5.56 -8.69 10.84
CA THR A 40 -5.13 -8.60 9.43
C THR A 40 -4.68 -7.19 9.09
N ILE A 41 -5.36 -6.16 9.59
CA ILE A 41 -4.95 -4.76 9.38
C ILE A 41 -3.58 -4.50 10.00
N TYR A 42 -3.36 -4.90 11.26
CA TYR A 42 -2.07 -4.70 11.92
C TYR A 42 -0.93 -5.46 11.23
N ARG A 43 -1.18 -6.70 10.80
CA ARG A 43 -0.21 -7.45 9.98
C ARG A 43 0.08 -6.74 8.65
N ASP A 44 -0.94 -6.20 7.98
CA ASP A 44 -0.71 -5.45 6.74
C ASP A 44 0.04 -4.13 7.03
N PHE A 45 -0.12 -3.51 8.21
CA PHE A 45 0.71 -2.37 8.65
C PHE A 45 2.17 -2.75 8.83
N GLU A 46 2.46 -3.89 9.48
CA GLU A 46 3.81 -4.42 9.63
C GLU A 46 4.46 -4.64 8.27
N ILE A 47 3.74 -5.28 7.34
CA ILE A 47 4.23 -5.50 5.96
C ILE A 47 4.52 -4.18 5.25
N LEU A 48 3.66 -3.16 5.41
CA LEU A 48 3.91 -1.84 4.83
C LEU A 48 5.16 -1.18 5.44
N ALA A 49 5.35 -1.29 6.76
CA ALA A 49 6.54 -0.80 7.44
C ALA A 49 7.83 -1.50 6.96
N ASP A 50 7.80 -2.82 6.78
CA ASP A 50 8.92 -3.60 6.23
C ASP A 50 9.27 -3.18 4.78
N LEU A 51 8.28 -2.70 4.02
CA LEU A 51 8.48 -2.12 2.69
C LEU A 51 8.94 -0.65 2.72
N GLY A 52 9.18 -0.08 3.91
CA GLY A 52 9.63 1.28 4.10
C GLY A 52 8.53 2.33 4.16
N PHE A 53 7.25 1.94 4.15
CA PHE A 53 6.14 2.88 4.30
C PHE A 53 5.97 3.28 5.76
N LYS A 54 6.00 4.58 6.03
CA LYS A 54 5.82 5.11 7.38
C LYS A 54 4.34 5.38 7.66
N ILE A 55 3.78 4.65 8.62
CA ILE A 55 2.40 4.85 9.07
C ILE A 55 2.41 5.68 10.36
N GLN A 56 1.91 6.91 10.29
CA GLN A 56 1.66 7.75 11.46
C GLN A 56 0.44 7.29 12.23
N LYS A 57 0.54 7.35 13.55
CA LYS A 57 -0.55 7.12 14.48
C LYS A 57 -0.84 8.41 15.21
N ASP A 58 -2.01 8.97 14.97
CA ASP A 58 -2.50 10.15 15.68
C ASP A 58 -3.59 9.76 16.65
N GLN A 59 -3.46 10.22 17.89
CA GLN A 59 -4.47 10.02 18.92
C GLN A 59 -5.12 11.37 19.21
N ASP A 60 -6.41 11.48 18.86
CA ASP A 60 -7.24 12.63 19.20
C ASP A 60 -8.31 12.18 20.20
N GLN A 61 -8.18 12.65 21.45
CA GLN A 61 -9.01 12.27 22.59
C GLN A 61 -9.09 10.73 22.76
N SER A 62 -10.19 10.11 22.31
CA SER A 62 -10.42 8.66 22.38
C SER A 62 -10.25 7.92 21.05
N ILE A 63 -10.06 8.63 19.94
CA ILE A 63 -9.99 8.02 18.61
C ILE A 63 -8.54 7.99 18.12
N VAL A 64 -8.05 6.78 17.90
CA VAL A 64 -6.77 6.55 17.22
C VAL A 64 -7.00 6.47 15.71
N ARG A 65 -6.32 7.31 14.95
CA ARG A 65 -6.32 7.31 13.49
C ARG A 65 -4.92 7.02 12.95
N TYR A 66 -4.87 6.34 11.81
CA TYR A 66 -3.66 5.97 11.12
C TYR A 66 -3.59 6.69 9.77
N ARG A 67 -2.41 7.19 9.42
CA ARG A 67 -2.12 7.92 8.18
C ARG A 67 -0.85 7.41 7.53
N LEU A 68 -0.81 7.39 6.21
CA LEU A 68 0.40 7.08 5.46
C LEU A 68 1.19 8.38 5.25
N GLU A 69 2.42 8.44 5.75
CA GLU A 69 3.35 9.50 5.35
C GLU A 69 3.79 9.25 3.91
N VAL A 70 3.63 10.25 3.05
CA VAL A 70 4.20 10.22 1.71
C VAL A 70 5.60 10.81 1.80
N SER A 71 6.63 9.96 1.89
CA SER A 71 8.01 10.40 1.70
C SER A 71 8.30 10.60 0.22
N GLN A 72 9.14 11.60 -0.10
CA GLN A 72 9.58 11.86 -1.47
C GLN A 72 10.73 10.92 -1.90
N ASP A 73 11.44 10.36 -0.92
CA ASP A 73 12.56 9.45 -1.15
C ASP A 73 12.12 8.00 -0.94
N VAL A 74 12.25 7.18 -1.98
CA VAL A 74 12.03 5.73 -1.96
C VAL A 74 13.32 5.06 -2.42
N SER A 75 13.95 4.26 -1.56
CA SER A 75 15.08 3.43 -1.96
C SER A 75 14.56 2.22 -2.74
N VAL A 76 14.85 2.18 -4.04
CA VAL A 76 14.47 1.08 -4.93
C VAL A 76 15.64 0.12 -5.08
N THR A 77 15.42 -1.18 -4.89
CA THR A 77 16.47 -2.18 -5.10
C THR A 77 16.80 -2.32 -6.60
N PRO A 78 18.02 -2.71 -6.99
CA PRO A 78 18.41 -2.86 -8.39
C PRO A 78 17.44 -3.73 -9.20
N ASP A 79 16.93 -4.82 -8.62
CA ASP A 79 15.99 -5.71 -9.30
C ASP A 79 14.64 -5.05 -9.59
N VAL A 80 14.15 -4.20 -8.68
CA VAL A 80 12.91 -3.43 -8.90
C VAL A 80 13.15 -2.37 -9.96
N THR A 81 14.29 -1.68 -9.91
CA THR A 81 14.71 -0.71 -10.92
C THR A 81 14.75 -1.35 -12.31
N LEU A 82 15.44 -2.49 -12.46
CA LEU A 82 15.53 -3.20 -13.73
C LEU A 82 14.15 -3.63 -14.26
N ASN A 83 13.27 -4.12 -13.39
CA ASN A 83 11.91 -4.55 -13.77
C ASN A 83 10.99 -3.38 -14.16
N LEU A 84 11.17 -2.20 -13.55
CA LEU A 84 10.41 -1.00 -13.93
C LEU A 84 10.86 -0.46 -15.29
N TYR A 85 12.17 -0.42 -15.56
CA TYR A 85 12.70 0.04 -16.85
C TYR A 85 12.37 -0.90 -18.01
N SER A 86 12.48 -2.22 -17.82
CA SER A 86 12.23 -3.20 -18.89
C SER A 86 10.75 -3.32 -19.29
N ARG A 87 9.81 -2.82 -18.48
CA ARG A 87 8.39 -2.71 -18.84
C ARG A 87 8.08 -1.49 -19.72
N ASN A 88 8.86 -0.43 -19.64
CA ASN A 88 8.66 0.79 -20.44
C ASN A 88 9.27 0.69 -21.85
N ILE A 89 10.19 -0.25 -22.09
CA ILE A 89 10.83 -0.42 -23.42
C ILE A 89 9.98 -1.28 -24.38
N LYS A 90 9.02 -2.06 -23.88
CA LYS A 90 8.14 -2.90 -24.73
C LYS A 90 6.91 -2.15 -25.30
N GLY A 91 6.90 -0.82 -25.22
CA GLY A 91 5.75 0.02 -25.58
C GLY A 91 5.85 0.77 -26.91
N GLU A 92 6.95 0.69 -27.65
CA GLU A 92 7.17 1.53 -28.86
C GLU A 92 7.36 0.76 -30.18
N ASP A 93 7.15 -0.55 -30.22
CA ASP A 93 7.36 -1.31 -31.46
C ASP A 93 6.05 -1.83 -32.08
N HIS A 94 5.02 -1.00 -32.28
CA HIS A 94 3.96 -1.30 -33.26
C HIS A 94 3.18 -0.04 -33.65
N GLU A 95 3.76 0.80 -34.51
CA GLU A 95 3.03 1.50 -35.58
C GLU A 95 4.04 2.17 -36.52
N ASN A 96 4.45 1.42 -37.55
CA ASN A 96 4.70 1.91 -38.91
C ASN A 96 5.32 0.77 -39.73
N SER A 97 4.46 -0.02 -40.36
CA SER A 97 4.68 -0.45 -41.75
C SER A 97 3.38 -0.93 -42.39
#